data_AF-A0A2H9Q695-F1
#
_entry.id   AF-A0A2H9Q695-F1
#
_cell.length_a   1.000
_cell.length_b   1.000
_cell.length_c   1.000
_cell.angle_alpha   90.00
_cell.angle_beta   90.00
_cell.angle_gamma   90.00
#
_symmetry.space_group_name_H-M   'P 1'
#
loop_
_entity.id
_entity.type
_entity.pdbx_description
1 polymer ?
#
loop_
_entity_poly.entity_id
_entity_poly.type
_entity_poly.pdbx_seq_one_letter_code
_entity_poly.pdbx_strand_id
1 'polypeptide(L)' 'MRKGEYEVVFRKHAIFRAEEREIPWELIEATVNCGKFERFGKHGVKIRKKFECGKLVCVGEIANGQIRIVTITLG' A
#
# COMPACT_ATOMS: atom_id res chain seq x y z
N MET A 1 3.94 2.68 -13.94
CA MET A 1 4.75 3.10 -12.77
C MET A 1 5.90 2.12 -12.66
N ARG A 2 7.13 2.62 -12.66
CA ARG A 2 8.30 1.77 -12.39
C ARG A 2 8.48 1.62 -10.87
N LYS A 3 8.98 0.47 -10.43
CA LYS A 3 9.38 0.28 -9.02
C LYS A 3 10.53 1.25 -8.70
N GLY A 4 10.49 1.89 -7.53
CA GLY A 4 11.48 2.90 -7.12
C GLY A 4 11.29 4.29 -7.72
N GLU A 5 10.23 4.53 -8.51
CA GLU A 5 9.91 5.86 -9.08
C GLU A 5 9.33 6.82 -8.03
N TYR A 6 8.82 6.30 -6.91
CA TYR A 6 8.17 7.07 -5.86
C TYR A 6 8.65 6.63 -4.48
N GLU A 7 8.83 7.59 -3.60
CA GLU A 7 8.95 7.33 -2.16
C GLU A 7 7.58 6.95 -1.61
N VAL A 8 7.51 5.89 -0.81
CA VAL A 8 6.25 5.45 -0.20
C VAL A 8 6.24 5.85 1.26
N VAL A 9 5.24 6.65 1.64
CA VAL A 9 5.05 7.13 3.00
C VAL A 9 3.70 6.69 3.52
N PHE A 10 3.66 6.26 4.78
CA PHE A 10 2.43 5.79 5.40
C PHE A 10 1.85 6.86 6.30
N ARG A 11 0.54 7.12 6.19
CA ARG A 11 -0.15 7.93 7.18
C ARG A 11 -0.27 7.14 8.48
N LYS A 12 -0.09 7.84 9.60
CA LYS A 12 -0.19 7.26 10.96
C LYS A 12 -1.46 6.42 11.16
N HIS A 13 -2.62 6.90 10.71
CA HIS A 13 -3.88 6.16 10.83
C HIS A 13 -3.94 4.86 10.01
N ALA A 14 -3.20 4.79 8.90
CA ALA A 14 -3.13 3.59 8.06
C ALA A 14 -2.35 2.48 8.77
N ILE A 15 -1.25 2.86 9.44
CA ILE A 15 -0.44 1.95 10.25
C ILE A 15 -1.23 1.42 11.43
N PHE A 16 -1.85 2.30 12.24
CA PHE A 16 -2.66 1.86 13.37
C PHE A 16 -3.75 0.87 12.97
N ARG A 17 -4.47 1.14 11.87
CA ARG A 17 -5.49 0.21 11.38
C ARG A 17 -4.94 -1.11 10.87
N ALA A 18 -3.69 -1.14 10.41
CA ALA A 18 -3.03 -2.38 10.02
C ALA A 18 -2.63 -3.19 11.25
N GLU A 19 -2.12 -2.51 12.28
CA GLU A 19 -1.80 -3.11 13.58
C GLU A 19 -3.04 -3.66 14.29
N GLU A 20 -4.15 -2.91 14.32
CA GLU A 20 -5.45 -3.38 14.86
C GLU A 20 -5.99 -4.61 14.13
N ARG A 21 -5.56 -4.85 12.90
CA ARG A 21 -5.92 -6.01 12.07
C ARG A 21 -4.85 -7.08 12.07
N GLU A 22 -3.84 -6.93 12.90
CA GLU A 22 -2.71 -7.87 13.04
C GLU A 22 -2.01 -8.15 11.70
N ILE A 23 -1.99 -7.16 10.80
CA ILE A 23 -1.34 -7.29 9.49
C ILE A 23 0.18 -7.16 9.71
N PRO A 24 0.98 -8.20 9.45
CA PRO A 24 2.41 -8.14 9.66
C PRO A 24 3.07 -7.10 8.74
N TRP A 25 4.01 -6.35 9.31
CA TRP A 25 4.76 -5.33 8.58
C TRP A 25 5.47 -5.90 7.34
N GLU A 26 5.99 -7.13 7.43
CA GLU A 26 6.63 -7.84 6.32
C GLU A 26 5.70 -7.99 5.10
N LEU A 27 4.40 -8.22 5.30
CA LEU A 27 3.43 -8.30 4.20
C LEU A 27 3.18 -6.93 3.57
N ILE A 28 3.17 -5.87 4.38
CA ILE A 28 3.02 -4.49 3.92
C ILE A 28 4.22 -4.10 3.07
N GLU A 29 5.44 -4.32 3.56
CA GLU A 29 6.68 -4.10 2.81
C GLU A 29 6.73 -4.91 1.52
N ALA A 30 6.43 -6.21 1.59
CA ALA A 30 6.41 -7.07 0.42
C ALA A 30 5.37 -6.61 -0.62
N THR A 31 4.27 -6.01 -0.17
CA THR A 31 3.25 -5.45 -1.06
C THR A 31 3.73 -4.17 -1.71
N VAL A 32 4.33 -3.25 -0.97
CA VAL A 32 4.87 -2.00 -1.53
C VAL A 32 6.01 -2.27 -2.51
N ASN A 33 6.94 -3.17 -2.17
CA ASN A 33 8.12 -3.44 -3.01
C ASN A 33 7.81 -4.33 -4.22
N CYS A 34 6.92 -5.31 -4.06
CA CYS A 34 6.72 -6.36 -5.06
C CYS A 34 5.30 -6.47 -5.60
N GLY A 35 4.35 -5.68 -5.08
CA GLY A 35 2.96 -5.70 -5.52
C GLY A 35 2.74 -5.09 -6.90
N LYS A 36 1.53 -5.31 -7.41
CA LYS A 36 1.04 -4.68 -8.65
C LYS A 36 0.51 -3.30 -8.32
N PHE A 37 1.06 -2.28 -8.99
CA PHE A 37 0.62 -0.89 -8.89
C PHE A 37 -0.48 -0.62 -9.92
N GLU A 38 -1.62 -0.11 -9.47
CA GLU A 38 -2.78 0.23 -10.29
C GLU A 38 -3.25 1.63 -9.96
N ARG A 39 -3.22 2.53 -10.95
CA ARG A 39 -3.78 3.87 -10.79
C ARG A 39 -5.31 3.81 -10.86
N PHE A 40 -5.97 4.66 -10.08
CA PHE A 40 -7.41 4.84 -10.15
C PHE A 40 -7.78 6.30 -9.82
N GLY A 41 -8.78 6.84 -10.50
CA GLY A 41 -9.12 8.26 -10.37
C GLY A 41 -7.97 9.18 -10.80
N LYS A 42 -8.01 10.44 -10.34
CA LYS A 42 -7.03 11.47 -10.73
C LYS A 42 -5.67 11.31 -10.06
N HIS A 43 -5.66 10.92 -8.78
CA HIS A 43 -4.44 10.81 -7.97
C HIS A 43 -4.33 9.48 -7.21
N GLY A 44 -5.32 8.58 -7.32
CA GLY A 44 -5.34 7.35 -6.54
C GLY A 44 -4.40 6.28 -7.09
N VAL A 45 -3.81 5.51 -6.18
CA VAL A 45 -3.03 4.32 -6.49
C VAL A 45 -3.37 3.18 -5.52
N LYS A 46 -3.54 1.98 -6.06
CA LYS A 46 -3.63 0.74 -5.30
C LYS A 46 -2.38 -0.07 -5.55
N ILE A 47 -1.80 -0.61 -4.48
CA ILE A 47 -0.72 -1.58 -4.54
C ILE A 47 -1.27 -2.86 -3.96
N ARG A 48 -1.33 -3.92 -4.77
CA ARG A 48 -1.93 -5.19 -4.37
C ARG A 48 -0.96 -6.35 -4.52
N LYS A 49 -0.98 -7.26 -3.55
CA LYS A 49 -0.24 -8.51 -3.62
C LYS A 49 -1.05 -9.64 -3.00
N LYS A 50 -0.99 -10.82 -3.62
CA LYS A 50 -1.60 -12.04 -3.09
C LYS A 50 -0.57 -12.78 -2.24
N PHE A 51 -0.99 -13.19 -1.06
CA PHE A 51 -0.27 -14.04 -0.12
C PHE A 51 -1.12 -15.28 0.16
N GLU A 52 -0.55 -16.25 0.88
CA GLU A 52 -1.29 -17.46 1.29
C GLU A 52 -2.45 -17.12 2.24
N CYS A 53 -2.25 -16.13 3.12
CA CYS A 53 -3.24 -15.66 4.08
C CYS A 53 -4.32 -14.73 3.50
N GLY A 54 -4.27 -14.43 2.19
CA GLY A 54 -5.21 -13.50 1.54
C GLY A 54 -4.53 -12.49 0.65
N LYS A 55 -5.28 -11.47 0.23
CA LYS A 55 -4.81 -10.40 -0.65
C LYS A 55 -4.64 -9.12 0.14
N LEU A 56 -3.41 -8.63 0.23
CA LEU A 56 -3.15 -7.32 0.82
C LEU A 56 -3.31 -6.24 -0.25
N VAL A 57 -3.99 -5.16 0.14
CA VAL A 57 -4.23 -3.98 -0.68
C VAL A 57 -3.84 -2.74 0.11
N CYS A 58 -2.82 -2.04 -0.35
CA CYS A 58 -2.48 -0.70 0.11
C CYS A 58 -3.11 0.32 -0.84
N VAL A 59 -3.90 1.24 -0.30
CA VAL A 59 -4.53 2.33 -1.06
C VAL A 59 -3.89 3.64 -0.65
N GLY A 60 -3.50 4.43 -1.63
CA GLY A 60 -2.86 5.72 -1.42
C GLY A 60 -3.11 6.70 -2.54
N GLU A 61 -2.44 7.83 -2.42
CA GLU A 61 -2.49 8.93 -3.38
C GLU A 61 -1.09 9.31 -3.84
N ILE A 62 -0.93 9.61 -5.12
CA ILE A 62 0.31 10.11 -5.71
C ILE A 62 0.34 11.63 -5.62
N ALA A 63 1.27 12.17 -4.86
CA ALA A 63 1.48 13.62 -4.74
C ALA A 63 2.97 13.93 -4.55
N ASN A 64 3.48 14.94 -5.27
CA ASN A 64 4.86 15.44 -5.14
C ASN A 64 5.94 14.35 -5.23
N GLY A 65 5.80 13.39 -6.15
CA GLY A 65 6.75 12.28 -6.29
C GLY A 65 6.68 11.22 -5.19
N GLN A 66 5.67 11.27 -4.31
CA GLN A 66 5.45 10.31 -3.24
C GLN A 66 4.12 9.57 -3.40
N ILE A 67 4.07 8.34 -2.93
CA ILE A 67 2.82 7.59 -2.71
C ILE A 67 2.50 7.66 -1.23
N ARG A 68 1.39 8.31 -0.88
CA ARG A 68 0.89 8.43 0.49
C ARG A 68 -0.13 7.35 0.76
N ILE A 69 0.23 6.31 1.50
CA ILE A 69 -0.69 5.23 1.88
C ILE A 69 -1.61 5.72 2.99
N VAL A 70 -2.92 5.65 2.72
CA VAL A 70 -4.00 6.06 3.64
C VAL A 70 -4.79 4.88 4.18
N THR A 71 -4.81 3.76 3.45
CA THR A 71 -5.54 2.56 3.87
C THR A 71 -4.73 1.32 3.57
N ILE A 72 -4.71 0.39 4.53
CA ILE A 72 -4.14 -0.94 4.38
C ILE A 72 -5.25 -1.93 4.74
N THR A 73 -5.53 -2.87 3.85
CA THR A 73 -6.57 -3.87 4.04
C THR A 73 -6.09 -5.25 3.57
N LEU A 74 -6.37 -6.26 4.39
CA LEU A 74 -6.30 -7.66 4.03
C LEU A 74 -7.71 -8.12 3.67
N GLY A 75 -7.86 -8.85 2.56
CA GLY A 75 -9.11 -9.47 2.16
C GLY A 75 -8.89 -10.73 1.35
#